data_AF-A0A7S2DBD0-F1
#
_entry.id   AF-A0A7S2DBD0-F1
#
_cell.length_a   1.000
_cell.length_b   1.000
_cell.length_c   1.000
_cell.angle_alpha   90.00
_cell.angle_beta   90.00
_cell.angle_gamma   90.00
#
_symmetry.space_group_name_H-M   'P 1'
#
loop_
_entity.id
_entity.type
_entity.pdbx_description
1 polymer ?
#
loop_
_entity_poly.entity_id
_entity_poly.type
_entity_poly.pdbx_seq_one_letter_code
_entity_poly.pdbx_strand_id
1 'polypeptide(L)'
;SVIEACNTQSCLESCEDGQWGEWSGWSTCSASCGSGYRARHRDILQHPNHCGKPVTGLEDDYAACTAELKTCEENRDCKLSEWTKWTPCSCTCNGVSERTRTVVSFPSGDGKACESANLKEVEMCNTDCAVESAEDCQMASWGDWGGCTASCG
;
A
#
# COMPACT_ATOMS: atom_id res chain seq x y z
N SER A 1 -13.41 -45.59 -27.99
CA SER A 1 -12.76 -44.27 -27.97
C SER A 1 -12.38 -43.98 -26.54
N VAL A 2 -11.10 -43.74 -26.24
CA VAL A 2 -10.66 -43.39 -24.89
C VAL A 2 -10.96 -41.91 -24.69
N ILE A 3 -11.70 -41.57 -23.62
CA ILE A 3 -11.90 -40.18 -23.20
C ILE A 3 -10.82 -39.90 -22.17
N GLU A 4 -9.89 -39.00 -22.49
CA GLU A 4 -8.88 -38.51 -21.55
C GLU A 4 -9.23 -37.10 -21.08
N ALA A 5 -8.86 -36.80 -19.84
CA ALA A 5 -9.00 -35.46 -19.29
C ALA A 5 -8.06 -34.49 -20.04
N CYS A 6 -8.63 -33.40 -20.56
CA CYS A 6 -7.86 -32.29 -21.09
C CYS A 6 -7.55 -31.26 -19.99
N ASN A 7 -6.51 -30.44 -20.18
CA ASN A 7 -6.05 -29.43 -19.20
C ASN A 7 -5.56 -30.00 -17.85
N THR A 8 -5.02 -31.22 -17.85
CA THR A 8 -4.40 -31.82 -16.65
C THR A 8 -2.96 -31.37 -16.42
N GLN A 9 -2.42 -30.47 -17.26
CA GLN A 9 -1.16 -29.79 -16.95
C GLN A 9 -1.31 -29.10 -15.59
N SER A 10 -0.32 -29.31 -14.71
CA SER A 10 -0.30 -28.66 -13.42
C SER A 10 -0.26 -27.14 -13.61
N CYS A 11 -1.19 -26.42 -12.97
CA CYS A 11 -1.08 -24.97 -12.78
C CYS A 11 0.02 -24.60 -11.78
N LEU A 12 1.06 -25.45 -11.64
CA LEU A 12 2.27 -25.16 -10.88
C LEU A 12 3.10 -24.16 -11.70
N GLU A 13 2.55 -22.98 -11.94
CA GLU A 13 3.39 -21.81 -12.08
C GLU A 13 4.10 -21.66 -10.74
N SER A 14 5.43 -21.61 -10.76
CA SER A 14 6.18 -21.34 -9.55
C SER A 14 5.70 -20.03 -8.95
N CYS A 15 5.36 -20.01 -7.66
CA CYS A 15 5.01 -18.77 -7.00
C CYS A 15 6.24 -17.85 -7.00
N GLU A 16 6.08 -16.70 -7.62
CA GLU A 16 7.11 -15.67 -7.68
C GLU A 16 6.75 -14.63 -6.63
N ASP A 17 7.53 -14.59 -5.55
CA ASP A 17 7.38 -13.59 -4.51
C ASP A 17 7.86 -12.22 -5.02
N GLY A 18 7.26 -11.18 -4.46
CA GLY A 18 7.66 -9.80 -4.72
C GLY A 18 9.05 -9.52 -4.17
N GLN A 19 9.86 -8.79 -4.93
CA GLN A 19 11.22 -8.41 -4.54
C GLN A 19 11.41 -6.92 -4.66
N TRP A 20 12.06 -6.35 -3.66
CA TRP A 20 12.54 -4.98 -3.69
C TRP A 20 13.71 -4.85 -4.67
N GLY A 21 13.79 -3.71 -5.34
CA GLY A 21 15.01 -3.26 -5.97
C GLY A 21 16.04 -2.78 -4.96
N GLU A 22 17.19 -2.36 -5.50
CA GLU A 22 18.22 -1.73 -4.70
C GLU A 22 17.73 -0.39 -4.14
N TRP A 23 18.20 -0.06 -2.95
CA TRP A 23 18.00 1.26 -2.40
C TRP A 23 18.67 2.32 -3.27
N SER A 24 17.99 3.45 -3.46
CA SER A 24 18.63 4.67 -3.92
C SER A 24 19.79 5.04 -2.99
N GLY A 25 20.70 5.88 -3.51
CA GLY A 25 21.59 6.63 -2.64
C GLY A 25 20.78 7.46 -1.64
N TRP A 26 21.36 7.71 -0.47
CA TRP A 26 20.80 8.67 0.46
C TRP A 26 20.78 10.06 -0.16
N SER A 27 19.68 10.79 0.05
CA SER A 27 19.61 12.21 -0.28
C SER A 27 20.65 13.02 0.50
N THR A 28 20.89 14.25 0.06
CA THR A 28 21.55 15.25 0.92
C THR A 28 20.73 15.49 2.19
N CYS A 29 21.39 16.05 3.22
CA CYS A 29 20.70 16.40 4.45
C CYS A 29 19.62 17.46 4.14
N SER A 30 18.43 17.29 4.73
CA SER A 30 17.31 18.22 4.55
C SER A 30 17.58 19.60 5.15
N ALA A 31 18.51 19.69 6.10
CA ALA A 31 18.95 20.92 6.72
C ALA A 31 20.23 21.44 6.07
N SER A 32 20.33 22.76 5.93
CA SER A 32 21.57 23.46 5.56
C SER A 32 22.46 23.75 6.77
N CYS A 33 21.93 23.61 7.99
CA CYS A 33 22.61 23.83 9.25
C CYS A 33 22.08 22.92 10.37
N GLY A 34 22.91 22.61 11.36
CA GLY A 34 22.53 21.82 12.52
C GLY A 34 22.08 20.40 12.16
N SER A 35 21.04 19.92 12.83
CA SER A 35 20.47 18.59 12.62
C SER A 35 19.39 18.59 11.54
N GLY A 36 19.35 17.53 10.74
CA GLY A 36 18.31 17.28 9.76
C GLY A 36 18.10 15.77 9.57
N TYR A 37 17.51 15.40 8.44
CA TYR A 37 17.35 14.00 8.05
C TYR A 37 17.66 13.85 6.56
N ARG A 38 17.99 12.63 6.17
CA ARG A 38 18.17 12.20 4.79
C ARG A 38 17.23 11.05 4.51
N ALA A 39 16.79 10.93 3.27
CA ALA A 39 15.87 9.90 2.83
C ALA A 39 16.52 9.03 1.75
N ARG A 40 16.07 7.80 1.64
CA ARG A 40 16.30 6.93 0.49
C ARG A 40 15.03 6.18 0.16
N HIS A 41 14.91 5.75 -1.07
CA HIS A 41 13.74 5.09 -1.62
C HIS A 41 14.15 3.83 -2.38
N ARG A 42 13.25 2.86 -2.51
CA ARG A 42 13.43 1.72 -3.40
C ARG A 42 12.11 1.35 -4.06
N ASP A 43 12.19 1.02 -5.34
CA ASP A 43 11.05 0.51 -6.09
C ASP A 43 10.92 -1.01 -5.95
N ILE A 44 9.73 -1.54 -6.26
CA ILE A 44 9.55 -2.98 -6.44
C ILE A 44 10.24 -3.41 -7.75
N LEU A 45 11.24 -4.28 -7.66
CA LEU A 45 11.94 -4.82 -8.81
C LEU A 45 11.14 -5.93 -9.48
N GLN A 46 10.47 -6.76 -8.67
CA GLN A 46 9.61 -7.84 -9.14
C GLN A 46 8.31 -7.80 -8.37
N HIS A 47 7.19 -7.69 -9.09
CA HIS A 47 5.87 -7.84 -8.50
C HIS A 47 5.56 -9.33 -8.27
N PRO A 48 4.85 -9.68 -7.19
CA PRO A 48 4.43 -11.05 -6.99
C PRO A 48 3.41 -11.48 -8.06
N ASN A 49 3.45 -12.75 -8.43
CA ASN A 49 2.38 -13.34 -9.23
C ASN A 49 1.17 -13.73 -8.36
N HIS A 50 0.17 -14.36 -8.95
CA HIS A 50 -1.11 -14.67 -8.31
C HIS A 50 -1.00 -15.54 -7.04
N CYS A 51 0.12 -16.24 -6.83
CA CYS A 51 0.36 -17.04 -5.63
C CYS A 51 1.60 -16.60 -4.82
N GLY A 52 2.32 -15.58 -5.29
CA GLY A 52 3.49 -15.02 -4.63
C GLY A 52 3.13 -14.10 -3.46
N LYS A 53 4.06 -13.97 -2.52
CA LYS A 53 3.94 -13.05 -1.37
C LYS A 53 4.30 -11.62 -1.78
N PRO A 54 3.60 -10.60 -1.27
CA PRO A 54 4.00 -9.22 -1.49
C PRO A 54 5.35 -8.93 -0.81
N VAL A 55 6.00 -7.87 -1.28
CA VAL A 55 7.19 -7.33 -0.62
C VAL A 55 6.89 -6.95 0.83
N THR A 56 7.83 -7.21 1.73
CA THR A 56 7.74 -6.83 3.14
C THR A 56 8.74 -5.73 3.49
N GLY A 57 8.37 -4.85 4.42
CA GLY A 57 9.19 -3.72 4.85
C GLY A 57 8.79 -2.41 4.18
N LEU A 58 9.59 -1.36 4.41
CA LEU A 58 9.29 -0.01 3.96
C LEU A 58 9.84 0.25 2.55
N GLU A 59 9.08 1.02 1.78
CA GLU A 59 9.46 1.58 0.49
C GLU A 59 10.40 2.79 0.65
N ASP A 60 10.16 3.60 1.69
CA ASP A 60 10.99 4.75 2.08
C ASP A 60 11.69 4.52 3.42
N ASP A 61 12.91 5.02 3.54
CA ASP A 61 13.70 4.97 4.77
C ASP A 61 14.32 6.34 5.08
N TYR A 62 14.38 6.68 6.37
CA TYR A 62 14.80 7.98 6.86
C TYR A 62 15.85 7.82 7.96
N ALA A 63 16.91 8.62 7.88
CA ALA A 63 17.96 8.65 8.89
C ALA A 63 18.29 10.08 9.29
N ALA A 64 18.61 10.30 10.57
CA ALA A 64 19.15 11.57 11.03
C ALA A 64 20.49 11.89 10.34
N CYS A 65 20.74 13.18 10.10
CA CYS A 65 22.00 13.70 9.58
C CYS A 65 22.35 15.03 10.26
N THR A 66 23.61 15.43 10.13
CA THR A 66 24.08 16.77 10.51
C THR A 66 24.51 17.48 9.25
N ALA A 67 24.05 18.70 9.07
CA ALA A 67 24.44 19.54 7.95
C ALA A 67 25.91 20.00 8.09
N GLU A 68 26.50 20.42 6.98
CA GLU A 68 27.88 20.93 6.95
C GLU A 68 28.08 22.14 7.87
N LEU A 69 27.07 23.04 7.94
CA LEU A 69 27.06 24.13 8.91
C LEU A 69 26.62 23.60 10.28
N LYS A 70 27.48 23.68 11.29
CA LYS A 70 27.19 23.11 12.63
C LYS A 70 26.04 23.79 13.37
N THR A 71 25.86 25.09 13.17
CA THR A 71 24.92 25.90 13.96
C THR A 71 24.07 26.75 13.04
N CYS A 72 22.77 26.78 13.30
CA CYS A 72 21.85 27.68 12.61
C CYS A 72 21.89 29.06 13.27
N GLU A 73 21.93 30.12 12.47
CA GLU A 73 21.84 31.50 12.98
C GLU A 73 20.43 31.82 13.49
N GLU A 74 19.42 31.20 12.86
CA GLU A 74 18.02 31.33 13.24
C GLU A 74 17.38 29.97 13.55
N ASN A 75 16.67 29.93 14.67
CA ASN A 75 15.85 28.79 15.05
C ASN A 75 14.51 28.88 14.30
N ARG A 76 14.13 27.80 13.63
CA ARG A 76 12.85 27.72 12.90
C ARG A 76 12.10 26.48 13.34
N ASP A 77 10.85 26.65 13.74
CA ASP A 77 9.96 25.55 14.05
C ASP A 77 9.46 24.86 12.78
N CYS A 78 9.13 23.58 12.93
CA CYS A 78 8.51 22.79 11.89
C CYS A 78 7.11 23.34 11.53
N LYS A 79 6.77 23.34 10.23
CA LYS A 79 5.43 23.73 9.74
C LYS A 79 4.88 22.65 8.82
N LEU A 80 3.61 22.33 9.00
CA LEU A 80 2.86 21.42 8.14
C LEU A 80 2.11 22.20 7.07
N SER A 81 1.87 21.58 5.91
CA SER A 81 0.93 22.09 4.93
C SER A 81 -0.49 22.03 5.48
N GLU A 82 -1.38 22.77 4.82
CA GLU A 82 -2.81 22.48 4.89
C GLU A 82 -3.07 21.04 4.43
N TRP A 83 -4.16 20.47 4.94
CA TRP A 83 -4.64 19.16 4.49
C TRP A 83 -5.10 19.24 3.03
N THR A 84 -4.84 18.18 2.27
CA THR A 84 -5.51 17.99 0.99
C THR A 84 -7.01 17.82 1.21
N LYS A 85 -7.79 18.02 0.15
CA LYS A 85 -9.18 17.55 0.14
C LYS A 85 -9.19 16.03 0.31
N TRP A 86 -10.25 15.51 0.94
CA TRP A 86 -10.51 14.08 0.96
C TRP A 86 -10.59 13.53 -0.46
N THR A 87 -9.99 12.37 -0.67
CA THR A 87 -10.18 11.61 -1.91
C THR A 87 -11.65 11.20 -2.03
N PRO A 88 -12.15 11.01 -3.26
CA PRO A 88 -13.40 10.29 -3.47
C PRO A 88 -13.40 8.96 -2.71
N CYS A 89 -14.58 8.50 -2.30
CA CYS A 89 -14.70 7.22 -1.61
C CYS A 89 -14.21 6.09 -2.52
N SER A 90 -13.35 5.23 -2.00
CA SER A 90 -12.76 4.10 -2.75
C SER A 90 -13.80 3.11 -3.28
N CYS A 91 -14.94 3.00 -2.61
CA CYS A 91 -16.05 2.14 -3.00
C CYS A 91 -17.37 2.89 -2.97
N THR A 92 -18.34 2.44 -3.78
CA THR A 92 -19.72 2.92 -3.70
C THR A 92 -20.40 2.58 -2.37
N CYS A 93 -19.87 1.58 -1.64
CA CYS A 93 -20.37 1.17 -0.34
C CYS A 93 -19.26 0.77 0.62
N ASN A 94 -19.39 1.15 1.90
CA ASN A 94 -18.45 0.81 2.99
C ASN A 94 -16.98 1.02 2.59
N GLY A 95 -16.71 2.12 1.90
CA GLY A 95 -15.37 2.45 1.43
C GLY A 95 -14.59 3.25 2.47
N VAL A 96 -13.38 3.64 2.05
CA VAL A 96 -12.54 4.59 2.76
C VAL A 96 -12.20 5.79 1.88
N SER A 97 -12.12 6.95 2.51
CA SER A 97 -11.57 8.18 1.96
C SER A 97 -10.30 8.52 2.72
N GLU A 98 -9.33 9.10 2.02
CA GLU A 98 -8.04 9.46 2.57
C GLU A 98 -7.76 10.94 2.36
N ARG A 99 -7.03 11.56 3.29
CA ARG A 99 -6.40 12.87 3.08
C ARG A 99 -5.00 12.88 3.63
N THR A 100 -4.16 13.73 3.07
CA THR A 100 -2.75 13.82 3.43
C THR A 100 -2.32 15.26 3.63
N ARG A 101 -1.26 15.47 4.40
CA ARG A 101 -0.53 16.74 4.48
C ARG A 101 0.96 16.43 4.57
N THR A 102 1.77 17.43 4.29
CA THR A 102 3.23 17.27 4.27
C THR A 102 3.91 18.27 5.20
N VAL A 103 5.18 18.04 5.51
CA VAL A 103 5.99 19.03 6.20
C VAL A 103 6.50 20.03 5.18
N VAL A 104 6.10 21.29 5.29
CA VAL A 104 6.50 22.38 4.37
C VAL A 104 7.69 23.17 4.89
N SER A 105 8.01 23.04 6.17
CA SER A 105 9.22 23.62 6.74
C SER A 105 9.74 22.69 7.81
N PHE A 106 10.99 22.27 7.66
CA PHE A 106 11.68 21.45 8.63
C PHE A 106 12.27 22.32 9.75
N PRO A 107 12.33 21.76 10.98
CA PRO A 107 12.91 22.48 12.09
C PRO A 107 14.41 22.72 11.86
N SER A 108 14.94 23.83 12.35
CA SER A 108 16.38 24.15 12.32
C SER A 108 16.83 24.72 13.65
N GLY A 109 18.08 24.44 14.02
CA GLY A 109 18.66 24.84 15.31
C GLY A 109 17.89 24.19 16.48
N ASP A 110 17.43 25.00 17.42
CA ASP A 110 16.58 24.58 18.56
C ASP A 110 15.07 24.63 18.25
N GLY A 111 14.70 24.75 16.97
CA GLY A 111 13.30 24.78 16.55
C GLY A 111 12.56 23.47 16.84
N LYS A 112 11.28 23.57 17.19
CA LYS A 112 10.44 22.41 17.54
C LYS A 112 10.11 21.58 16.31
N ALA A 113 10.32 20.26 16.42
CA ALA A 113 9.85 19.31 15.42
C ALA A 113 8.31 19.19 15.44
N CYS A 114 7.71 18.82 14.30
CA CYS A 114 6.28 18.46 14.22
C CYS A 114 6.05 17.07 14.84
N GLU A 115 6.52 16.84 16.06
CA GLU A 115 6.44 15.55 16.73
C GLU A 115 4.98 15.08 16.80
N SER A 116 4.76 13.81 16.48
CA SER A 116 3.43 13.16 16.49
C SER A 116 2.40 13.77 15.52
N ALA A 117 2.82 14.55 14.53
CA ALA A 117 1.92 15.02 13.50
C ALA A 117 1.48 13.87 12.59
N ASN A 118 0.19 13.51 12.62
CA ASN A 118 -0.40 12.65 11.59
C ASN A 118 -0.25 13.34 10.23
N LEU A 119 0.40 12.67 9.28
CA LEU A 119 0.56 13.14 7.89
C LEU A 119 -0.50 12.54 6.96
N LYS A 120 -1.19 11.51 7.41
CA LYS A 120 -2.27 10.84 6.70
C LYS A 120 -3.43 10.58 7.66
N GLU A 121 -4.64 10.80 7.18
CA GLU A 121 -5.87 10.42 7.85
C GLU A 121 -6.73 9.60 6.90
N VAL A 122 -7.45 8.63 7.47
CA VAL A 122 -8.34 7.71 6.76
C VAL A 122 -9.66 7.68 7.50
N GLU A 123 -10.75 7.85 6.77
CA GLU A 123 -12.11 7.82 7.32
C GLU A 123 -12.99 6.89 6.49
N MET A 124 -13.95 6.24 7.16
CA MET A 124 -14.98 5.45 6.47
C MET A 124 -15.95 6.38 5.73
N CYS A 125 -16.38 5.97 4.54
CA CYS A 125 -17.33 6.69 3.71
C CYS A 125 -18.35 5.72 3.11
N ASN A 126 -19.52 6.26 2.72
CA ASN A 126 -20.62 5.49 2.16
C ASN A 126 -21.06 4.33 3.09
N THR A 127 -21.18 4.58 4.39
CA THR A 127 -21.55 3.55 5.39
C THR A 127 -23.05 3.25 5.43
N ASP A 128 -23.88 4.18 4.96
CA ASP A 128 -25.34 4.05 4.93
C ASP A 128 -25.83 3.43 3.62
N CYS A 129 -25.18 2.36 3.16
CA CYS A 129 -25.78 1.56 2.11
C CYS A 129 -26.85 0.69 2.71
N ALA A 130 -28.06 0.79 2.16
CA ALA A 130 -28.98 -0.33 2.24
C ALA A 130 -28.31 -1.50 1.51
N VAL A 131 -27.76 -2.45 2.26
CA VAL A 131 -27.67 -3.82 1.78
C VAL A 131 -29.12 -4.29 1.75
N GLU A 132 -29.83 -3.95 0.65
CA GLU A 132 -31.10 -4.58 0.31
C GLU A 132 -30.79 -6.06 0.15
N SER A 133 -30.90 -6.79 1.26
CA SER A 133 -30.58 -8.21 1.43
C SER A 133 -29.15 -8.60 1.02
N ALA A 134 -28.37 -9.08 1.98
CA ALA A 134 -27.48 -10.17 1.64
C ALA A 134 -28.41 -11.31 1.16
N GLU A 135 -28.66 -11.40 -0.14
CA GLU A 135 -29.15 -12.66 -0.68
C GLU A 135 -27.99 -13.63 -0.47
N ASP A 136 -28.14 -14.46 0.56
CA ASP A 136 -27.28 -15.61 0.77
C ASP A 136 -27.06 -16.28 -0.59
N CYS A 137 -25.83 -16.72 -0.87
CA CYS A 137 -25.56 -17.50 -2.07
C CYS A 137 -26.45 -18.75 -2.06
N GLN A 138 -27.60 -18.66 -2.73
CA GLN A 138 -28.50 -19.77 -2.93
C GLN A 138 -27.80 -20.68 -3.94
N MET A 139 -27.11 -21.68 -3.41
CA MET A 139 -26.60 -22.77 -4.22
C MET A 139 -27.78 -23.34 -4.99
N ALA A 140 -27.67 -23.36 -6.33
CA ALA A 140 -28.67 -24.02 -7.15
C ALA A 140 -28.85 -25.45 -6.63
N SER A 141 -30.09 -25.95 -6.64
CA SER A 141 -30.34 -27.35 -6.36
C SER A 141 -29.47 -28.20 -7.27
N TRP A 142 -28.84 -29.23 -6.70
CA TRP A 142 -28.09 -30.21 -7.47
C TRP A 142 -28.92 -30.63 -8.67
N GLY A 143 -28.36 -30.47 -9.87
CA GLY A 143 -28.98 -31.01 -11.07
C GLY A 143 -29.21 -32.50 -10.89
N ASP A 144 -30.27 -33.02 -11.50
CA ASP A 144 -30.51 -34.46 -11.50
C ASP A 144 -29.25 -35.19 -11.95
N TRP A 145 -28.94 -36.31 -11.29
CA TRP A 145 -27.88 -37.19 -11.73
C TRP A 145 -28.11 -37.52 -13.21
N GLY A 146 -27.18 -37.11 -14.07
CA GLY A 146 -27.23 -37.45 -15.48
C GLY A 146 -27.40 -38.95 -15.62
N GLY A 147 -28.46 -39.38 -16.32
CA GLY A 147 -28.68 -40.79 -16.60
C GLY A 147 -27.45 -41.38 -17.30
N CYS A 148 -27.08 -42.61 -16.95
CA CYS A 148 -25.99 -43.32 -17.60
C CYS A 148 -26.23 -43.33 -19.12
N THR A 149 -25.40 -42.61 -19.87
CA THR A 149 -25.46 -42.56 -21.33
C THR A 149 -24.91 -43.82 -22.00
N ALA A 150 -24.45 -44.80 -21.21
CA ALA A 150 -23.99 -46.09 -21.69
C ALA A 150 -25.07 -47.16 -21.51
N SER A 151 -25.55 -47.70 -22.63
CA SER A 151 -26.26 -48.98 -22.68
C SER A 151 -25.26 -50.09 -22.95
N CYS A 152 -25.32 -51.16 -22.15
CA CYS A 152 -24.48 -52.34 -22.31
C CYS A 152 -24.84 -53.05 -23.63
N GLY A 153 -23.84 -53.25 -24.49
CA GLY A 153 -23.92 -54.04 -25.72
C GLY A 153 -22.53 -54.41 -26.21
#